data_AF-A0AAU7FQK5-F1
#
_entry.id   AF-A0AAU7FQK5-F1
#
_cell.length_a   1.000
_cell.length_b   1.000
_cell.length_c   1.000
_cell.angle_alpha   90.00
_cell.angle_beta   90.00
_cell.angle_gamma   90.00
#
_symmetry.space_group_name_H-M   'P 1'
#
loop_
_entity.id
_entity.type
_entity.pdbx_description
1 polymer ?
#
loop_
_entity_poly.entity_id
_entity_poly.type
_entity_poly.pdbx_seq_one_letter_code
_entity_poly.pdbx_strand_id
1 'polypeptide(L)'
;MSKLKEINNQTKLEGFTHKRSMSSPFLLTMEDGEPFYSWVFFERSVFKTCYFSLSSINEKQNCVLLELLVPCCNRSTCCQKVLYRSSSKILVDLSFLCGMIEVELPVYDTLILKNIESHHIFLCFSTTPSSVEVWRNGTKFLNTATVVLHHQDHQDVPVAIRIQTGTFCYDLLVQKGESRAITVKDVKFILKSPSTESVQARLDMQINMIQRRKIKL
;
A
#
# COMPACT_ATOMS: atom_id res chain seq x y z
N MET A 1 19.16 29.25 27.16
CA MET A 1 18.56 28.20 26.30
C MET A 1 18.78 28.58 24.84
N SER A 2 19.67 27.90 24.12
CA SER A 2 19.89 28.13 22.67
C SER A 2 18.84 27.39 21.84
N LYS A 3 18.21 28.11 20.90
CA LYS A 3 17.22 27.56 19.95
C LYS A 3 17.89 26.64 18.93
N LEU A 4 17.36 25.41 18.80
CA LEU A 4 17.61 24.51 17.67
C LEU A 4 17.08 25.18 16.38
N LYS A 5 17.85 25.17 15.30
CA LYS A 5 17.39 25.64 13.98
C LYS A 5 16.75 24.46 13.23
N GLU A 6 15.46 24.54 12.94
CA GLU A 6 14.79 23.61 12.03
C GLU A 6 15.14 23.95 10.58
N ILE A 7 15.45 22.92 9.78
CA ILE A 7 15.73 23.08 8.35
C ILE A 7 14.41 23.02 7.59
N ASN A 8 14.00 24.14 7.00
CA ASN A 8 12.76 24.26 6.25
C ASN A 8 13.03 24.24 4.74
N ASN A 9 13.07 23.05 4.13
CA ASN A 9 13.21 22.90 2.68
C ASN A 9 11.84 23.06 2.02
N GLN A 10 11.50 24.29 1.62
CA GLN A 10 10.29 24.57 0.84
C GLN A 10 10.47 24.17 -0.62
N THR A 11 10.00 22.99 -1.01
CA THR A 11 9.65 22.70 -2.41
C THR A 11 8.25 23.24 -2.74
N LYS A 12 8.15 24.06 -3.79
CA LYS A 12 6.92 24.69 -4.29
C LYS A 12 5.97 23.67 -4.94
N LEU A 13 4.68 23.76 -4.59
CA LEU A 13 3.43 23.36 -5.30
C LEU A 13 3.28 21.88 -5.76
N GLU A 14 2.19 21.13 -5.56
CA GLU A 14 0.75 21.38 -5.30
C GLU A 14 0.13 20.27 -4.41
N GLY A 15 -0.90 20.63 -3.64
CA GLY A 15 -1.97 19.71 -3.21
C GLY A 15 -1.64 18.65 -2.14
N PHE A 16 -2.22 18.86 -0.95
CA PHE A 16 -2.31 17.96 0.21
C PHE A 16 -1.23 18.06 1.30
N THR A 17 -1.75 18.09 2.51
CA THR A 17 -1.16 18.53 3.78
C THR A 17 -0.24 17.49 4.41
N HIS A 18 1.07 17.74 4.37
CA HIS A 18 2.02 17.79 5.50
C HIS A 18 3.45 17.81 4.95
N LYS A 19 4.01 19.02 4.77
CA LYS A 19 5.41 19.22 4.37
C LYS A 19 6.33 18.97 5.57
N ARG A 20 6.91 17.78 5.68
CA ARG A 20 8.19 17.55 6.39
C ARG A 20 9.29 17.37 5.35
N SER A 21 10.43 18.03 5.57
CA SER A 21 11.63 17.95 4.73
C SER A 21 11.97 16.49 4.43
N MET A 22 12.02 16.12 3.14
CA MET A 22 12.48 14.80 2.70
C MET A 22 13.99 14.87 2.41
N SER A 23 14.82 14.99 3.45
CA SER A 23 16.23 14.65 3.27
C SER A 23 16.33 13.17 2.95
N SER A 24 17.19 12.81 1.99
CA SER A 24 17.51 11.42 1.71
C SER A 24 17.88 10.72 3.02
N PRO A 25 17.38 9.51 3.27
CA PRO A 25 17.81 8.75 4.44
C PRO A 25 19.31 8.49 4.35
N PHE A 26 19.97 8.41 5.51
CA PHE A 26 21.40 8.15 5.59
C PHE A 26 21.76 7.26 6.77
N LEU A 27 22.97 6.71 6.70
CA LEU A 27 23.66 6.00 7.76
C LEU A 27 24.80 6.88 8.27
N LEU A 28 25.12 6.76 9.56
CA LEU A 28 26.33 7.33 10.14
C LEU A 28 27.33 6.21 10.38
N THR A 29 28.62 6.48 10.15
CA THR A 29 29.70 5.52 10.38
C THR A 29 30.54 5.94 11.58
N MET A 30 30.83 4.97 12.44
CA MET A 30 31.71 5.11 13.61
C MET A 30 33.18 5.05 13.17
N GLU A 31 34.11 5.47 14.03
CA GLU A 31 35.56 5.48 13.73
C GLU A 31 36.14 4.12 13.28
N ASP A 32 35.54 3.01 13.74
CA ASP A 32 35.90 1.65 13.34
C ASP A 32 35.37 1.23 11.96
N GLY A 33 34.62 2.11 11.29
CA GLY A 33 33.99 1.89 9.99
C GLY A 33 32.61 1.21 10.08
N GLU A 34 32.15 0.81 11.27
CA GLU A 34 30.86 0.16 11.44
C GLU A 34 29.71 1.19 11.44
N PRO A 35 28.48 0.79 11.03
CA PRO A 35 27.32 1.67 11.12
C PRO A 35 26.97 2.00 12.57
N PHE A 36 26.62 3.25 12.84
CA PHE A 36 26.03 3.66 14.10
C PHE A 36 24.59 3.15 14.20
N TYR A 37 24.33 2.30 15.19
CA TYR A 37 23.00 1.75 15.44
C TYR A 37 22.33 2.38 16.65
N SER A 38 21.02 2.54 16.57
CA SER A 38 20.16 2.93 17.66
C SER A 38 18.92 2.04 17.75
N TRP A 39 18.18 2.19 18.84
CA TRP A 39 17.00 1.39 19.16
C TRP A 39 15.74 2.24 19.10
N VAL A 40 14.76 1.79 18.32
CA VAL A 40 13.41 2.34 18.31
C VAL A 40 12.57 1.47 19.25
N PHE A 41 12.02 2.10 20.28
CA PHE A 41 11.12 1.46 21.24
C PHE A 41 9.68 1.77 20.85
N PHE A 42 8.89 0.74 20.56
CA PHE A 42 7.51 0.90 20.18
C PHE A 42 6.61 -0.14 20.84
N GLU A 43 5.65 0.32 21.65
CA GLU A 43 4.77 -0.53 22.45
C GLU A 43 5.57 -1.60 23.22
N ARG A 44 5.46 -2.87 22.81
CA ARG A 44 6.16 -4.03 23.39
C ARG A 44 7.29 -4.56 22.50
N SER A 45 7.67 -3.82 21.47
CA SER A 45 8.67 -4.20 20.48
C SER A 45 9.87 -3.25 20.50
N VAL A 46 11.03 -3.80 20.17
CA VAL A 46 12.28 -3.04 20.04
C VAL A 46 12.85 -3.34 18.65
N PHE A 47 13.16 -2.28 17.90
CA PHE A 47 13.74 -2.38 16.56
C PHE A 47 15.14 -1.77 16.56
N LYS A 48 16.12 -2.49 16.02
CA LYS A 48 17.45 -1.95 15.75
C LYS A 48 17.44 -1.26 14.40
N THR A 49 17.99 -0.05 14.32
CA THR A 49 18.16 0.66 13.04
C THR A 49 19.45 1.45 13.00
N CYS A 50 20.01 1.60 11.81
CA CYS A 50 21.12 2.50 11.50
C CYS A 50 20.70 3.59 10.50
N TYR A 51 19.41 3.65 10.14
CA TYR A 51 18.89 4.60 9.16
C TYR A 51 18.27 5.81 9.85
N PHE A 52 18.64 6.99 9.37
CA PHE A 52 18.25 8.25 9.96
C PHE A 52 17.73 9.23 8.91
N SER A 53 16.89 10.15 9.36
CA SER A 53 16.59 11.41 8.66
C SER A 53 17.02 12.57 9.55
N LEU A 54 17.54 13.62 8.96
CA LEU A 54 17.96 14.80 9.72
C LEU A 54 16.72 15.58 10.21
N SER A 55 16.60 15.78 11.53
CA SER A 55 15.54 16.62 12.10
C SER A 55 16.03 18.05 12.33
N SER A 56 17.18 18.23 12.97
CA SER A 56 17.78 19.56 13.20
C SER A 56 19.26 19.45 13.57
N ILE A 57 19.98 20.56 13.46
CA ILE A 57 21.42 20.66 13.78
C ILE A 57 21.60 21.65 14.95
N ASN A 58 22.46 21.29 15.89
CA ASN A 58 22.96 22.18 16.94
C ASN A 58 24.48 22.39 16.77
N GLU A 59 24.83 23.35 15.94
CA GLU A 59 26.23 23.71 15.63
C GLU A 59 27.04 24.06 16.89
N LYS A 60 26.40 24.65 17.91
CA LYS A 60 27.09 25.08 19.14
C LYS A 60 27.55 23.92 20.01
N GLN A 61 26.84 22.81 19.97
CA GLN A 61 27.13 21.61 20.76
C GLN A 61 27.73 20.49 19.90
N ASN A 62 27.98 20.75 18.62
CA ASN A 62 28.39 19.74 17.65
C ASN A 62 27.46 18.50 17.64
N CYS A 63 26.16 18.72 17.86
CA CYS A 63 25.16 17.65 17.95
C CYS A 63 24.12 17.77 16.84
N VAL A 64 23.56 16.64 16.44
CA VAL A 64 22.44 16.55 15.51
C VAL A 64 21.27 15.81 16.13
N LEU A 65 20.06 16.30 15.91
CA LEU A 65 18.84 15.60 16.25
C LEU A 65 18.41 14.81 15.01
N LEU A 66 18.35 13.50 15.15
CA LEU A 66 18.01 12.56 14.08
C LEU A 66 16.66 11.91 14.36
N GLU A 67 15.84 11.79 13.33
CA GLU A 67 14.69 10.90 13.33
C GLU A 67 15.16 9.48 12.98
N LEU A 68 14.74 8.48 13.76
CA LEU A 68 15.08 7.08 13.51
C LEU A 68 14.10 6.49 12.49
N LEU A 69 14.62 5.87 11.43
CA LEU A 69 13.81 5.22 10.40
C LEU A 69 13.79 3.71 10.62
N VAL A 70 12.61 3.10 10.60
CA VAL A 70 12.43 1.67 10.88
C VAL A 70 12.42 0.87 9.58
N PRO A 71 13.31 -0.12 9.40
CA PRO A 71 13.25 -1.01 8.25
C PRO A 71 12.04 -1.95 8.34
N CYS A 72 11.33 -2.15 7.24
CA CYS A 72 10.25 -3.13 7.17
C CYS A 72 10.81 -4.54 6.95
N CYS A 73 10.76 -5.39 7.98
CA CYS A 73 11.07 -6.82 7.83
C CYS A 73 9.82 -7.64 8.15
N ASN A 74 9.13 -8.16 7.12
CA ASN A 74 8.29 -9.33 7.34
C ASN A 74 9.22 -10.53 7.49
N ARG A 75 9.09 -11.23 8.62
CA ARG A 75 9.92 -12.37 9.02
C ARG A 75 9.89 -13.47 7.95
N SER A 76 10.84 -13.48 7.03
CA SER A 76 11.48 -14.71 6.53
C SER A 76 12.46 -14.48 5.39
N THR A 77 12.26 -13.55 4.46
CA THR A 77 13.21 -13.33 3.35
C THR A 77 12.83 -12.06 2.59
N CYS A 78 13.51 -10.92 2.81
CA CYS A 78 13.69 -9.92 1.75
C CYS A 78 14.58 -8.78 2.21
N CYS A 79 15.48 -8.39 1.30
CA CYS A 79 16.21 -7.13 1.27
C CYS A 79 15.32 -5.98 1.77
N GLN A 80 15.88 -5.11 2.61
CA GLN A 80 15.20 -3.89 3.05
C GLN A 80 14.87 -3.05 1.81
N LYS A 81 13.60 -3.05 1.37
CA LYS A 81 13.16 -2.31 0.16
C LYS A 81 12.62 -0.93 0.49
N VAL A 82 12.26 -0.67 1.75
CA VAL A 82 11.61 0.57 2.19
C VAL A 82 11.94 0.85 3.65
N LEU A 83 11.93 2.13 4.03
CA LEU A 83 12.04 2.61 5.39
C LEU A 83 10.73 3.28 5.83
N TYR A 84 10.42 3.22 7.12
CA TYR A 84 9.27 3.90 7.71
C TYR A 84 9.69 4.97 8.70
N ARG A 85 9.04 6.13 8.65
CA ARG A 85 9.19 7.18 9.65
C ARG A 85 8.71 6.68 11.01
N SER A 86 9.45 7.03 12.05
CA SER A 86 9.02 6.83 13.44
C SER A 86 8.99 8.17 14.16
N SER A 87 8.25 8.25 15.26
CA SER A 87 8.30 9.41 16.14
C SER A 87 9.54 9.46 17.02
N SER A 88 10.35 8.39 17.02
CA SER A 88 11.58 8.31 17.80
C SER A 88 12.66 9.22 17.24
N LYS A 89 13.34 9.92 18.15
CA LYS A 89 14.47 10.78 17.82
C LYS A 89 15.64 10.51 18.74
N ILE A 90 16.86 10.72 18.24
CA ILE A 90 18.09 10.62 19.01
C ILE A 90 18.91 11.89 18.79
N LEU A 91 19.49 12.40 19.88
CA LEU A 91 20.51 13.43 19.81
C LEU A 91 21.88 12.72 19.74
N VAL A 92 22.65 13.00 18.70
CA VAL A 92 23.96 12.37 18.47
C VAL A 92 25.04 13.46 18.47
N ASP A 93 26.09 13.23 19.25
CA ASP A 93 27.32 14.01 19.19
C ASP A 93 28.13 13.56 17.97
N LEU A 94 28.44 14.50 17.07
CA LEU A 94 29.15 14.21 15.84
C LEU A 94 30.63 13.88 16.05
N SER A 95 31.20 14.13 17.24
CA SER A 95 32.63 13.92 17.50
C SER A 95 33.09 12.46 17.43
N PHE A 96 32.18 11.51 17.56
CA PHE A 96 32.48 10.06 17.52
C PHE A 96 32.19 9.42 16.15
N LEU A 97 31.85 10.23 15.14
CA LEU A 97 31.45 9.77 13.82
C LEU A 97 32.50 10.18 12.79
N CYS A 98 32.83 9.25 11.90
CA CYS A 98 33.84 9.46 10.86
C CYS A 98 33.25 9.68 9.46
N GLY A 99 31.94 9.48 9.29
CA GLY A 99 31.31 9.59 7.98
C GLY A 99 29.79 9.45 7.97
N MET A 100 29.24 9.73 6.79
CA MET A 100 27.82 9.63 6.48
C MET A 100 27.67 9.01 5.10
N ILE A 101 26.72 8.08 4.95
CA ILE A 101 26.41 7.42 3.68
C ILE A 101 24.93 7.64 3.40
N GLU A 102 24.61 8.38 2.34
CA GLU A 102 23.23 8.48 1.85
C GLU A 102 22.76 7.14 1.28
N VAL A 103 21.49 6.82 1.46
CA VAL A 103 20.89 5.58 0.95
C VAL A 103 19.68 5.86 0.07
N GLU A 104 19.61 5.16 -1.05
CA GLU A 104 18.50 5.23 -2.00
C GLU A 104 17.33 4.32 -1.58
N LEU A 105 16.88 4.45 -0.33
CA LEU A 105 15.71 3.72 0.17
C LEU A 105 14.50 4.66 0.28
N PRO A 106 13.33 4.30 -0.28
CA PRO A 106 12.13 5.12 -0.14
C PRO A 106 11.65 5.14 1.32
N VAL A 107 11.29 6.32 1.80
CA VAL A 107 10.79 6.55 3.17
C VAL A 107 9.28 6.82 3.14
N TYR A 108 8.51 6.04 3.90
CA TYR A 108 7.05 6.18 3.98
C TYR A 108 6.58 6.58 5.39
N ASP A 109 5.51 7.36 5.46
CA ASP A 109 4.84 7.73 6.72
C ASP A 109 3.78 6.70 7.16
N THR A 110 3.41 5.79 6.26
CA THR A 110 2.30 4.86 6.48
C THR A 110 2.59 3.48 5.91
N LEU A 111 2.12 2.46 6.60
CA LEU A 111 2.18 1.07 6.17
C LEU A 111 0.97 0.82 5.27
N ILE A 112 1.24 0.45 4.02
CA ILE A 112 0.20 0.03 3.09
C ILE A 112 0.15 -1.49 3.12
N LEU A 113 -0.80 -2.04 3.87
CA LEU A 113 -1.09 -3.46 3.87
C LEU A 113 -1.96 -3.77 2.66
N LYS A 114 -1.45 -4.63 1.77
CA LYS A 114 -2.24 -5.19 0.67
C LYS A 114 -2.63 -6.61 1.05
N ASN A 115 -3.93 -6.85 1.20
CA ASN A 115 -4.46 -8.20 1.26
C ASN A 115 -5.09 -8.54 -0.09
N ILE A 116 -4.83 -9.74 -0.60
CA ILE A 116 -5.40 -10.22 -1.86
C ILE A 116 -6.32 -11.39 -1.51
N GLU A 117 -7.60 -11.24 -1.78
CA GLU A 117 -8.60 -12.29 -1.61
C GLU A 117 -9.07 -12.78 -2.97
N SER A 118 -8.99 -14.08 -3.20
CA SER A 118 -9.45 -14.72 -4.43
C SER A 118 -10.76 -15.46 -4.20
N HIS A 119 -11.71 -15.28 -5.10
CA HIS A 119 -13.03 -15.90 -5.09
C HIS A 119 -13.27 -16.59 -6.44
N HIS A 120 -13.90 -17.76 -6.39
CA HIS A 120 -14.30 -18.53 -7.56
C HIS A 120 -15.79 -18.86 -7.42
N ILE A 121 -16.63 -18.29 -8.28
CA ILE A 121 -18.09 -18.39 -8.18
C ILE A 121 -18.64 -19.00 -9.46
N PHE A 122 -19.40 -20.09 -9.32
CA PHE A 122 -20.17 -20.65 -10.43
C PHE A 122 -21.50 -19.91 -10.57
N LEU A 123 -21.81 -19.47 -11.79
CA LEU A 123 -23.01 -18.71 -12.11
C LEU A 123 -23.89 -19.49 -13.07
N CYS A 124 -25.15 -19.71 -12.67
CA CYS A 124 -26.19 -20.20 -13.55
C CYS A 124 -27.02 -19.01 -14.04
N PHE A 125 -27.07 -18.78 -15.34
CA PHE A 125 -27.93 -17.81 -15.99
C PHE A 125 -29.29 -18.42 -16.28
N SER A 126 -30.34 -17.60 -16.21
CA SER A 126 -31.73 -18.06 -16.34
C SER A 126 -32.53 -17.14 -17.25
N THR A 127 -33.60 -17.71 -17.81
CA THR A 127 -34.59 -17.03 -18.67
C THR A 127 -35.47 -16.04 -17.92
N THR A 128 -35.53 -16.12 -16.60
CA THR A 128 -36.31 -15.20 -15.77
C THR A 128 -35.68 -13.80 -15.79
N PRO A 129 -36.43 -12.73 -16.11
CA PRO A 129 -35.89 -11.41 -16.42
C PRO A 129 -35.40 -10.58 -15.22
N SER A 130 -34.97 -11.21 -14.12
CA SER A 130 -34.43 -10.50 -12.95
C SER A 130 -32.91 -10.58 -12.88
N SER A 131 -32.26 -9.42 -12.72
CA SER A 131 -30.86 -9.37 -12.35
C SER A 131 -30.67 -9.87 -10.92
N VAL A 132 -29.68 -10.71 -10.68
CA VAL A 132 -29.39 -11.25 -9.34
C VAL A 132 -28.06 -10.71 -8.85
N GLU A 133 -28.02 -10.27 -7.59
CA GLU A 133 -26.78 -9.89 -6.91
C GLU A 133 -25.92 -11.13 -6.68
N VAL A 134 -24.74 -11.13 -7.27
CA VAL A 134 -23.73 -12.21 -7.16
C VAL A 134 -22.75 -11.89 -6.04
N TRP A 135 -22.45 -10.60 -5.85
CA TRP A 135 -21.50 -10.16 -4.84
C TRP A 135 -21.78 -8.73 -4.41
N ARG A 136 -21.46 -8.43 -3.14
CA ARG A 136 -21.56 -7.11 -2.52
C ARG A 136 -20.31 -6.79 -1.72
N ASN A 137 -19.84 -5.55 -1.84
CA ASN A 137 -18.75 -5.06 -1.01
C ASN A 137 -19.24 -4.87 0.44
N GLY A 138 -18.75 -5.73 1.33
CA GLY A 138 -19.00 -5.63 2.78
C GLY A 138 -18.13 -4.60 3.50
N THR A 139 -17.17 -3.96 2.81
CA THR A 139 -16.19 -3.04 3.42
C THR A 139 -16.35 -1.60 2.92
N LYS A 140 -15.91 -0.63 3.74
CA LYS A 140 -15.89 0.81 3.38
C LYS A 140 -14.62 1.23 2.61
N PHE A 141 -13.77 0.29 2.21
CA PHE A 141 -12.46 0.60 1.62
C PHE A 141 -12.49 0.67 0.09
N LEU A 142 -11.62 1.52 -0.46
CA LEU A 142 -11.40 1.68 -1.90
C LEU A 142 -10.59 0.50 -2.44
N ASN A 143 -11.26 -0.62 -2.67
CA ASN A 143 -10.63 -1.85 -3.16
C ASN A 143 -10.52 -1.81 -4.69
N THR A 144 -9.49 -2.43 -5.24
CA THR A 144 -9.50 -2.80 -6.66
C THR A 144 -9.94 -4.25 -6.78
N ALA A 145 -10.79 -4.55 -7.75
CA ALA A 145 -11.16 -5.92 -8.07
C ALA A 145 -10.82 -6.20 -9.52
N THR A 146 -10.15 -7.32 -9.77
CA THR A 146 -10.05 -7.91 -11.10
C THR A 146 -11.10 -9.00 -11.18
N VAL A 147 -12.03 -8.85 -12.13
CA VAL A 147 -13.14 -9.77 -12.35
C VAL A 147 -12.95 -10.42 -13.71
N VAL A 148 -13.02 -11.74 -13.77
CA VAL A 148 -12.90 -12.54 -14.98
C VAL A 148 -14.15 -13.39 -15.14
N LEU A 149 -14.85 -13.24 -16.25
CA LEU A 149 -16.02 -14.04 -16.60
C LEU A 149 -15.63 -15.02 -17.70
N HIS A 150 -15.91 -16.30 -17.44
CA HIS A 150 -15.67 -17.41 -18.33
C HIS A 150 -17.00 -18.01 -18.75
N HIS A 151 -17.26 -18.08 -20.06
CA HIS A 151 -18.38 -18.90 -20.56
C HIS A 151 -17.98 -20.38 -20.49
N GLN A 152 -18.79 -21.22 -19.84
CA GLN A 152 -18.45 -22.63 -19.59
C GLN A 152 -19.46 -23.62 -20.20
N ASP A 153 -20.44 -23.12 -20.95
CA ASP A 153 -21.49 -23.95 -21.52
C ASP A 153 -21.19 -24.31 -22.98
N HIS A 154 -21.86 -25.34 -23.49
CA HIS A 154 -21.77 -25.73 -24.89
C HIS A 154 -22.74 -24.95 -25.78
N GLN A 155 -23.69 -24.24 -25.17
CA GLN A 155 -24.66 -23.38 -25.85
C GLN A 155 -24.02 -22.10 -26.40
N ASP A 156 -24.42 -21.70 -27.61
CA ASP A 156 -23.92 -20.49 -28.27
C ASP A 156 -24.73 -19.25 -27.86
N VAL A 157 -24.85 -19.05 -26.55
CA VAL A 157 -25.65 -17.99 -25.94
C VAL A 157 -24.73 -17.13 -25.08
N PRO A 158 -24.67 -15.81 -25.30
CA PRO A 158 -23.79 -14.95 -24.53
C PRO A 158 -24.26 -14.82 -23.08
N VAL A 159 -23.31 -14.60 -22.18
CA VAL A 159 -23.58 -14.29 -20.77
C VAL A 159 -22.96 -12.95 -20.41
N ALA A 160 -23.65 -12.20 -19.54
CA ALA A 160 -23.23 -10.87 -19.15
C ALA A 160 -23.35 -10.64 -17.64
N ILE A 161 -22.37 -9.94 -17.08
CA ILE A 161 -22.46 -9.37 -15.75
C ILE A 161 -22.36 -7.85 -15.81
N ARG A 162 -23.00 -7.18 -14.87
CA ARG A 162 -22.86 -5.75 -14.62
C ARG A 162 -22.10 -5.54 -13.32
N ILE A 163 -21.02 -4.76 -13.40
CA ILE A 163 -20.17 -4.41 -12.26
C ILE A 163 -20.43 -2.94 -11.94
N GLN A 164 -21.02 -2.68 -10.79
CA GLN A 164 -21.32 -1.33 -10.33
C GLN A 164 -20.24 -0.85 -9.37
N THR A 165 -19.66 0.31 -9.66
CA THR A 165 -18.69 0.98 -8.79
C THR A 165 -19.31 2.18 -8.09
N GLY A 166 -18.49 2.93 -7.34
CA GLY A 166 -18.90 4.21 -6.76
C GLY A 166 -19.43 5.21 -7.77
N THR A 167 -18.90 5.22 -9.00
CA THR A 167 -19.11 6.28 -9.99
C THR A 167 -19.54 5.78 -11.37
N PHE A 168 -19.26 4.52 -11.72
CA PHE A 168 -19.49 3.98 -13.05
C PHE A 168 -20.10 2.58 -12.99
N CYS A 169 -20.74 2.18 -14.08
CA CYS A 169 -21.18 0.80 -14.30
C CYS A 169 -20.40 0.26 -15.50
N TYR A 170 -19.95 -1.00 -15.39
CA TYR A 170 -19.25 -1.71 -16.44
C TYR A 170 -20.01 -2.98 -16.78
N ASP A 171 -20.29 -3.20 -18.05
CA ASP A 171 -20.92 -4.43 -18.52
C ASP A 171 -19.84 -5.32 -19.15
N LEU A 172 -19.76 -6.57 -18.69
CA LEU A 172 -18.82 -7.57 -19.17
C LEU A 172 -19.62 -8.71 -19.82
N LEU A 173 -19.65 -8.70 -21.14
CA LEU A 173 -20.32 -9.67 -22.01
C LEU A 173 -19.30 -10.65 -22.59
N VAL A 174 -19.58 -11.95 -22.53
CA VAL A 174 -18.72 -12.99 -23.12
C VAL A 174 -19.54 -13.94 -23.99
N GLN A 175 -18.96 -14.33 -25.12
CA GLN A 175 -19.51 -15.36 -26.02
C GLN A 175 -19.03 -16.76 -25.63
N LYS A 176 -19.59 -17.78 -26.27
CA LYS A 176 -19.16 -19.17 -26.10
C LYS A 176 -17.66 -19.32 -26.32
N GLY A 177 -16.99 -19.97 -25.37
CA GLY A 177 -15.54 -20.19 -25.41
C GLY A 177 -14.68 -18.95 -25.12
N GLU A 178 -15.29 -17.78 -24.93
CA GLU A 178 -14.57 -16.57 -24.54
C GLU A 178 -14.37 -16.49 -23.02
N SER A 179 -13.32 -15.76 -22.66
CA SER A 179 -13.13 -15.26 -21.31
C SER A 179 -12.73 -13.80 -21.40
N ARG A 180 -13.34 -12.95 -20.57
CA ARG A 180 -12.98 -11.53 -20.50
C ARG A 180 -12.73 -11.11 -19.07
N ALA A 181 -11.80 -10.19 -18.92
CA ALA A 181 -11.38 -9.68 -17.63
C ALA A 181 -11.51 -8.15 -17.60
N ILE A 182 -11.82 -7.61 -16.43
CA ILE A 182 -11.78 -6.17 -16.17
C ILE A 182 -11.26 -5.92 -14.76
N THR A 183 -10.39 -4.92 -14.63
CA THR A 183 -9.94 -4.41 -13.34
C THR A 183 -10.60 -3.07 -13.06
N VAL A 184 -11.31 -2.98 -11.94
CA VAL A 184 -12.09 -1.81 -11.55
C VAL A 184 -11.79 -1.39 -10.11
N LYS A 185 -11.92 -0.10 -9.84
CA LYS A 185 -11.84 0.48 -8.49
C LYS A 185 -13.24 0.59 -7.89
N ASP A 186 -13.32 0.45 -6.57
CA ASP A 186 -14.49 0.78 -5.76
C ASP A 186 -15.75 0.01 -6.16
N VAL A 187 -15.59 -1.29 -6.44
CA VAL A 187 -16.72 -2.17 -6.72
C VAL A 187 -17.66 -2.18 -5.53
N LYS A 188 -18.94 -1.95 -5.80
CA LYS A 188 -20.03 -2.02 -4.81
C LYS A 188 -20.80 -3.32 -4.96
N PHE A 189 -21.22 -3.65 -6.18
CA PHE A 189 -22.02 -4.83 -6.48
C PHE A 189 -21.61 -5.44 -7.82
N ILE A 190 -21.75 -6.75 -7.93
CA ILE A 190 -21.73 -7.47 -9.21
C ILE A 190 -23.08 -8.14 -9.37
N LEU A 191 -23.74 -7.86 -10.49
CA LEU A 191 -25.05 -8.40 -10.83
C LEU A 191 -24.90 -9.29 -12.06
N LYS A 192 -25.52 -10.47 -12.07
CA LYS A 192 -25.69 -11.22 -13.32
C LYS A 192 -26.90 -10.68 -14.09
N SER A 193 -26.75 -10.51 -15.40
CA SER A 193 -27.85 -10.18 -16.30
C SER A 193 -28.70 -11.43 -16.59
N PRO A 194 -30.00 -11.27 -16.91
CA PRO A 194 -30.79 -12.37 -17.43
C PRO A 194 -30.22 -12.85 -18.78
N SER A 195 -30.46 -14.11 -19.10
CA SER A 195 -30.10 -14.72 -20.39
C SER A 195 -31.36 -15.19 -21.11
N THR A 196 -31.30 -15.37 -22.42
CA THR A 196 -32.39 -15.95 -23.20
C THR A 196 -32.53 -17.46 -22.99
N GLU A 197 -31.48 -18.12 -22.48
CA GLU A 197 -31.42 -19.56 -22.21
C GLU A 197 -30.72 -19.85 -20.88
N SER A 198 -30.84 -21.08 -20.37
CA SER A 198 -30.14 -21.51 -19.17
C SER A 198 -28.70 -21.86 -19.50
N VAL A 199 -27.76 -21.03 -19.07
CA VAL A 199 -26.34 -21.13 -19.44
C VAL A 199 -25.46 -21.08 -18.19
N GLN A 200 -24.38 -21.86 -18.16
CA GLN A 200 -23.41 -21.83 -17.07
C GLN A 200 -22.19 -20.96 -17.41
N ALA A 201 -21.73 -20.22 -16.40
CA ALA A 201 -20.49 -19.44 -16.47
C ALA A 201 -19.72 -19.56 -15.15
N ARG A 202 -18.42 -19.25 -15.20
CA ARG A 202 -17.58 -19.11 -14.02
C ARG A 202 -17.10 -17.68 -13.88
N LEU A 203 -17.20 -17.15 -12.68
CA LEU A 203 -16.72 -15.83 -12.29
C LEU A 203 -15.54 -15.99 -11.34
N ASP A 204 -14.36 -15.62 -11.80
CA ASP A 204 -13.16 -15.53 -10.97
C ASP A 204 -12.96 -14.07 -10.58
N MET A 205 -12.74 -13.83 -9.29
CA MET A 205 -12.58 -12.48 -8.77
C MET A 205 -11.41 -12.40 -7.81
N GLN A 206 -10.50 -11.48 -8.07
CA GLN A 206 -9.40 -11.13 -7.18
C GLN A 206 -9.66 -9.73 -6.60
N ILE A 207 -9.87 -9.65 -5.30
CA ILE A 207 -10.07 -8.41 -4.56
C ILE A 207 -8.74 -8.01 -3.91
N ASN A 208 -8.19 -6.89 -4.34
CA ASN A 208 -7.03 -6.29 -3.70
C ASN A 208 -7.52 -5.23 -2.71
N MET A 209 -7.51 -5.59 -1.43
CA MET A 209 -7.84 -4.69 -0.36
C MET A 209 -6.61 -3.90 0.07
N ILE A 210 -6.72 -2.58 0.03
CA ILE A 210 -5.66 -1.68 0.47
C ILE A 210 -6.04 -1.11 1.83
N GLN A 211 -5.38 -1.59 2.88
CA GLN A 211 -5.49 -0.98 4.20
C GLN A 211 -4.30 -0.06 4.43
N ARG A 212 -4.55 1.25 4.55
CA ARG A 212 -3.55 2.20 5.01
C ARG A 212 -3.62 2.29 6.52
N ARG A 213 -2.54 1.92 7.20
CA ARG A 213 -2.38 2.19 8.62
C ARG A 213 -1.41 3.34 8.77
N LYS A 214 -1.84 4.40 9.45
CA LYS A 214 -0.90 5.37 9.98
C LYS A 214 0.02 4.61 10.91
N ILE A 215 1.30 4.67 10.59
CA ILE A 215 2.32 4.17 11.46
C ILE A 215 2.39 5.21 12.57
N LYS A 216 1.67 4.95 13.67
CA LYS A 216 1.99 5.57 14.95
C LYS A 216 3.10 4.70 15.52
N LEU A 217 4.33 4.88 15.07
CA LEU A 217 5.54 4.30 15.69
C LEU A 217 6.13 5.33 16.64
#